data_AF-A0A5E6REU7-F1
#
_entry.id   AF-A0A5E6REU7-F1
#
_cell.length_a   1.000
_cell.length_b   1.000
_cell.length_c   1.000
_cell.angle_alpha   90.00
_cell.angle_beta   90.00
_cell.angle_gamma   90.00
#
_symmetry.space_group_name_H-M   'P 1'
#
loop_
_entity.id
_entity.type
_entity.pdbx_description
1 polymer ?
#
loop_
_entity_poly.entity_id
_entity_poly.type
_entity_poly.pdbx_seq_one_letter_code
_entity_poly.pdbx_strand_id
1 'polypeptide(L)' 'MRRQELAAAIIAQQINRGAGGKAELIDFMPHAERPGVSLEQAMSEWS' A
#
# COMPACT_ATOMS: atom_id res chain seq x y z
N MET A 1 10.31 8.73 -7.83
CA MET A 1 8.83 8.70 -7.71
C MET A 1 8.25 9.89 -8.48
N ARG A 2 7.34 9.69 -9.44
CA ARG A 2 6.76 10.80 -10.20
C ARG A 2 5.63 11.42 -9.39
N ARG A 3 5.60 12.75 -9.26
CA ARG A 3 4.62 13.47 -8.40
C ARG A 3 3.15 13.13 -8.70
N GLN A 4 2.83 12.89 -9.98
CA GLN A 4 1.48 12.52 -10.41
C GLN A 4 1.07 11.11 -9.94
N GLU A 5 1.99 10.15 -9.95
CA GLU A 5 1.74 8.79 -9.48
C GLU A 5 1.44 8.78 -7.97
N LEU A 6 2.19 9.57 -7.20
CA LEU A 6 1.96 9.71 -5.76
C LEU A 6 0.59 10.34 -5.48
N ALA A 7 0.22 11.40 -6.20
CA ALA A 7 -1.08 12.04 -6.03
C ALA A 7 -2.24 11.09 -6.35
N ALA A 8 -2.13 10.31 -7.45
CA ALA A 8 -3.13 9.31 -7.81
C ALA A 8 -3.24 8.20 -6.75
N ALA A 9 -2.10 7.72 -6.24
CA ALA A 9 -2.06 6.70 -5.19
C ALA A 9 -2.71 7.19 -3.88
N ILE A 10 -2.48 8.44 -3.48
CA ILE A 10 -3.10 9.04 -2.28
C ILE A 10 -4.63 9.07 -2.43
N ILE A 11 -5.14 9.50 -3.58
CA ILE A 11 -6.58 9.55 -3.84
C ILE A 11 -7.19 8.14 -3.78
N ALA A 12 -6.56 7.17 -4.43
CA ALA A 12 -7.02 5.79 -4.41
C ALA A 12 -7.03 5.19 -2.99
N GLN A 13 -6.00 5.48 -2.18
CA GLN A 13 -5.94 5.05 -0.78
C GLN A 13 -7.05 5.69 0.07
N GLN A 14 -7.32 6.98 -0.12
CA GLN A 14 -8.40 7.67 0.60
C GLN A 14 -9.77 7.07 0.30
N ILE A 15 -10.04 6.75 -0.98
CA ILE A 15 -11.27 6.06 -1.40
C ILE A 15 -11.35 4.67 -0.77
N ASN A 16 -10.27 3.89 -0.82
CA ASN A 16 -10.22 2.55 -0.23
C ASN A 16 -10.53 2.56 1.27
N ARG A 17 -9.90 3.48 2.02
CA ARG A 17 -10.15 3.63 3.47
C ARG A 17 -11.57 4.10 3.77
N GLY A 18 -12.11 5.02 2.96
CA GLY A 18 -13.51 5.46 3.08
C GLY A 18 -14.52 4.33 2.89
N ALA A 19 -14.16 3.30 2.12
CA ALA A 19 -14.96 2.09 1.92
C ALA A 19 -14.64 0.94 2.91
N GLY A 20 -13.83 1.19 3.94
CA GLY A 20 -13.43 0.18 4.94
C GLY A 20 -12.29 -0.75 4.49
N GLY A 21 -11.64 -0.44 3.36
CA GLY A 21 -10.47 -1.14 2.89
C GLY A 21 -9.22 -0.90 3.76
N LYS A 22 -8.30 -1.87 3.72
CA LYS A 22 -7.05 -1.88 4.50
C LYS A 22 -5.81 -1.82 3.60
N ALA A 23 -5.96 -1.39 2.34
CA ALA A 23 -4.84 -1.32 1.42
C ALA A 23 -3.88 -0.20 1.83
N GLU A 24 -2.59 -0.48 1.73
CA GLU A 24 -1.54 0.48 2.00
C GLU A 24 -1.25 1.31 0.75
N LEU A 25 -0.63 2.49 0.93
CA LEU A 25 -0.38 3.41 -0.19
C LEU A 25 0.40 2.71 -1.32
N ILE A 26 1.33 1.84 -0.94
CA ILE A 26 2.17 1.08 -1.87
C ILE A 26 1.38 0.11 -2.76
N ASP A 27 0.20 -0.32 -2.34
CA ASP A 27 -0.68 -1.17 -3.15
C ASP A 27 -1.21 -0.45 -4.39
N PHE A 28 -1.20 0.89 -4.38
CA PHE A 28 -1.60 1.73 -5.52
C PHE A 28 -0.39 2.25 -6.31
N MET A 29 0.82 1.79 -6.02
CA MET A 29 2.06 2.26 -6.62
C MET A 29 2.80 1.11 -7.34
N PRO A 30 2.45 0.80 -8.59
CA PRO A 30 2.97 -0.39 -9.29
C PRO A 30 4.48 -0.38 -9.53
N HIS A 31 5.11 0.79 -9.50
CA HIS A 31 6.56 0.96 -9.67
C HIS A 31 7.31 1.23 -8.37
N ALA A 32 6.62 1.24 -7.22
CA ALA A 32 7.28 1.38 -5.94
C ALA A 32 7.90 0.03 -5.52
N GLU A 33 9.15 0.07 -5.06
CA GLU A 33 9.77 -1.09 -4.44
C GLU A 33 9.02 -1.44 -3.15
N ARG A 34 8.44 -2.64 -3.10
CA ARG A 34 7.88 -3.17 -1.85
C ARG A 34 9.03 -3.50 -0.91
N PRO A 35 9.03 -2.99 0.34
CA PRO A 35 9.88 -3.53 1.37
C PRO A 35 9.63 -5.05 1.43
N GLY A 36 10.69 -5.85 1.40
CA GLY A 36 10.56 -7.28 1.61
C GLY A 36 9.93 -7.52 2.99
N VAL A 37 8.87 -8.32 3.04
CA VAL A 37 8.33 -8.81 4.32
C VAL A 37 9.34 -9.81 4.90
N SER A 38 9.76 -9.60 6.15
CA SER A 38 10.56 -10.60 6.84
C SER A 38 9.69 -11.82 7.19
N LEU A 39 10.33 -12.97 7.39
CA LEU A 39 9.64 -14.20 7.79
C LEU A 39 8.87 -14.00 9.10
N GLU A 40 9.47 -13.29 10.05
CA GLU A 40 8.90 -12.99 11.36
C GLU A 40 7.63 -12.15 11.23
N GLN A 41 7.65 -11.12 10.37
CA GLN A 41 6.48 -10.29 10.11
C GLN A 41 5.37 -11.10 9.44
N ALA A 42 5.69 -11.90 8.42
CA ALA A 42 4.72 -12.74 7.73
C ALA A 42 4.06 -13.76 8.68
N MET A 43 4.82 -14.35 9.60
CA MET A 43 4.27 -15.27 10.61
C MET A 43 3.36 -14.56 11.61
N SER A 44 3.66 -13.31 11.99
CA SER A 44 2.81 -12.53 12.89
C SER A 44 1.50 -12.07 12.24
N GLU A 45 1.49 -11.78 10.95
CA GLU A 45 0.29 -11.34 10.24
C GLU A 45 -0.66 -12.50 9.90
N TRP A 46 -0.16 -13.74 9.94
CA TRP A 46 -0.93 -14.95 9.62
C TRP A 46 -1.82 -15.45 10.76
N SER A 47 -1.46 -15.22 12.03
CA SER A 47 -2.19 -15.71 13.21
C SER A 47 -3.45 -14.89 13.51
#